data_AF-A0A821AAM3-F1
#
_entry.id   AF-A0A821AAM3-F1
#
_cell.length_a   1.000
_cell.length_b   1.000
_cell.length_c   1.000
_cell.angle_alpha   90.00
_cell.angle_beta   90.00
_cell.angle_gamma   90.00
#
_symmetry.space_group_name_H-M   'P 1'
#
loop_
_entity.id
_entity.type
_entity.pdbx_description
1 polymer ?
#
loop_
_entity_poly.entity_id
_entity_poly.type
_entity_poly.pdbx_seq_one_letter_code
_entity_poly.pdbx_strand_id
1 'polypeptide(L)'
;MFNLKNIARHLTELNLFRTLNSNENTLYNERLSTRLYLILLNIGIVTIFLYMVLAKQMIMFTINWPSIFDYEKLIIADSDSTIDCPCSYI
;
A
#
# COMPACT_ATOMS: atom_id res chain seq x y z
N MET A 1 19.61 -9.95 23.42
CA MET A 1 20.57 -9.38 22.44
C MET A 1 20.44 -10.18 21.14
N PHE A 2 19.80 -9.62 20.11
CA PHE A 2 19.56 -10.33 18.85
C PHE A 2 20.89 -10.57 18.12
N ASN A 3 21.21 -11.83 17.85
CA ASN A 3 22.47 -12.20 17.20
C ASN A 3 22.26 -12.17 15.67
N LEU A 4 22.54 -11.02 15.06
CA LEU A 4 22.31 -10.73 13.64
C LEU A 4 22.89 -11.80 12.69
N LYS A 5 24.00 -12.43 13.10
CA LYS A 5 24.67 -13.50 12.36
C LYS A 5 23.82 -14.76 12.20
N ASN A 6 23.09 -15.16 13.25
CA ASN A 6 22.22 -16.33 13.20
C ASN A 6 20.96 -16.05 12.37
N ILE A 7 20.43 -14.83 12.43
CA ILE A 7 19.26 -14.42 11.65
C ILE A 7 19.60 -14.42 10.15
N ALA A 8 20.73 -13.82 9.77
CA ALA A 8 21.19 -13.82 8.39
C ALA A 8 21.38 -15.23 7.85
N ARG A 9 21.95 -16.15 8.64
CA ARG A 9 22.11 -17.56 8.28
C ARG A 9 20.75 -18.24 8.02
N HIS A 10 19.80 -18.09 8.95
CA HIS A 10 18.46 -18.65 8.77
C HIS A 10 17.70 -18.06 7.57
N LEU A 11 17.89 -16.77 7.27
CA LEU A 11 17.34 -16.13 6.07
C LEU A 11 17.98 -16.66 4.79
N THR A 12 19.28 -16.99 4.79
CA THR A 12 19.96 -17.54 3.61
C THR A 12 19.63 -19.01 3.33
N GLU A 13 19.26 -19.77 4.37
CA GLU A 13 18.84 -21.18 4.28
C GLU A 13 17.34 -21.34 3.99
N LEU A 14 16.60 -20.23 3.96
CA LEU A 14 15.16 -20.22 3.80
C LEU A 14 14.76 -20.76 2.42
N ASN A 15 13.92 -21.79 2.44
CA ASN A 15 13.40 -22.44 1.24
C ASN A 15 11.91 -22.74 1.46
N LEU A 16 11.05 -21.87 0.95
CA LEU A 16 9.59 -21.99 1.06
C LEU A 16 9.04 -23.13 0.19
N PHE A 17 9.76 -23.50 -0.87
CA PHE A 17 9.30 -24.45 -1.89
C PHE A 17 9.99 -25.82 -1.75
N ARG A 18 10.40 -26.18 -0.54
CA ARG A 18 11.19 -27.40 -0.28
C ARG A 18 10.42 -28.67 -0.66
N THR A 19 11.01 -29.50 -1.51
CA THR A 19 10.48 -30.83 -1.85
C THR A 19 11.22 -31.97 -1.13
N LEU A 20 10.58 -33.15 -1.03
CA LEU A 20 11.14 -34.33 -0.34
C LEU A 20 12.30 -35.00 -1.09
N ASN A 21 12.32 -34.92 -2.42
CA ASN A 21 13.28 -35.62 -3.28
C ASN A 21 14.10 -34.61 -4.09
N SER A 22 14.82 -33.74 -3.39
CA SER A 22 15.58 -32.66 -4.02
C SER A 22 17.01 -33.12 -4.37
N ASN A 23 17.29 -33.31 -5.65
CA ASN A 23 18.63 -33.27 -6.22
C ASN A 23 19.21 -31.83 -6.21
N GLU A 24 20.52 -31.65 -6.40
CA GLU A 24 21.16 -30.34 -6.20
C GLU A 24 20.57 -29.21 -7.06
N ASN A 25 20.20 -29.50 -8.31
CA ASN A 25 19.56 -28.54 -9.20
C ASN A 25 18.18 -28.09 -8.72
N THR A 26 17.36 -29.00 -8.18
CA THR A 26 16.04 -28.62 -7.66
C THR A 26 16.21 -27.77 -6.41
N LEU A 27 17.13 -28.12 -5.52
CA LEU A 27 17.41 -27.34 -4.32
C LEU A 27 17.91 -25.92 -4.63
N TYR A 28 18.72 -25.75 -5.68
CA TYR A 28 19.11 -24.43 -6.19
C TYR A 28 17.89 -23.63 -6.68
N ASN A 29 17.05 -24.24 -7.52
CA ASN A 29 15.87 -23.58 -8.08
C ASN A 29 14.83 -23.23 -7.01
N GLU A 30 14.64 -24.08 -6.01
CA GLU A 30 13.71 -23.84 -4.89
C GLU A 30 14.16 -22.64 -4.04
N ARG A 31 15.46 -22.56 -3.72
CA ARG A 31 16.03 -21.41 -3.00
C ARG A 31 15.95 -20.13 -3.83
N LEU A 32 16.25 -20.20 -5.13
CA LEU A 32 16.13 -19.07 -6.04
C LEU A 32 14.68 -18.57 -6.12
N SER A 33 13.73 -19.49 -6.28
CA SER A 33 12.29 -19.19 -6.31
C SER A 33 11.82 -18.56 -5.00
N THR A 34 12.31 -19.07 -3.86
CA THR A 34 12.02 -18.48 -2.54
C THR A 34 12.52 -17.04 -2.45
N ARG A 35 13.75 -16.77 -2.91
CA ARG A 35 14.31 -15.41 -2.91
C ARG A 35 13.52 -14.47 -3.80
N LEU A 36 13.19 -14.89 -5.02
CA LEU A 36 12.39 -14.10 -5.96
C LEU A 36 11.00 -13.81 -5.41
N TYR A 37 10.33 -14.82 -4.84
CA TYR A 37 9.03 -14.68 -4.21
C TYR A 37 9.07 -13.64 -3.08
N LEU A 38 10.03 -13.74 -2.16
CA LEU A 38 10.16 -12.79 -1.06
C LEU A 38 10.44 -11.37 -1.56
N ILE A 39 11.29 -11.20 -2.58
CA ILE A 39 11.55 -9.89 -3.17
C ILE A 39 10.27 -9.31 -3.76
N LEU A 40 9.56 -10.07 -4.60
CA LEU A 40 8.32 -9.62 -5.24
C LEU A 40 7.22 -9.33 -4.22
N LEU A 41 7.08 -10.17 -3.20
CA LEU A 41 6.12 -9.97 -2.11
C LEU A 41 6.40 -8.67 -1.37
N ASN A 42 7.67 -8.41 -1.01
CA ASN A 42 8.05 -7.17 -0.35
C ASN A 42 7.80 -5.95 -1.24
N ILE A 43 8.12 -6.03 -2.54
CA ILE A 43 7.81 -4.96 -3.50
C ILE A 43 6.30 -4.70 -3.52
N GLY A 44 5.47 -5.75 -3.65
CA GLY A 44 4.01 -5.61 -3.67
C GLY A 44 3.46 -4.96 -2.40
N ILE A 45 3.92 -5.40 -1.22
CA ILE A 45 3.53 -4.81 0.07
C ILE A 45 3.93 -3.34 0.13
N VAL A 46 5.18 -3.00 -0.25
CA VAL A 46 5.66 -1.62 -0.26
C VAL A 46 4.83 -0.77 -1.22
N THR A 47 4.51 -1.27 -2.41
CA THR A 47 3.66 -0.57 -3.38
C THR A 47 2.27 -0.30 -2.81
N ILE A 48 1.63 -1.29 -2.19
CA ILE A 48 0.30 -1.12 -1.58
C ILE A 48 0.39 -0.12 -0.42
N PHE A 49 1.42 -0.21 0.42
CA PHE A 49 1.62 0.72 1.53
C PHE A 49 1.81 2.16 1.03
N LEU A 50 2.67 2.36 0.04
CA LEU A 50 2.86 3.66 -0.60
C LEU A 50 1.57 4.18 -1.21
N TYR A 51 0.80 3.32 -1.87
CA TYR A 51 -0.51 3.69 -2.39
C TYR A 51 -1.45 4.16 -1.27
N MET A 52 -1.56 3.41 -0.17
CA MET A 52 -2.42 3.82 0.96
C MET A 52 -2.02 5.14 1.59
N VAL A 53 -0.70 5.42 1.70
CA VAL A 53 -0.19 6.66 2.29
C VAL A 53 -0.32 7.84 1.32
N LEU A 54 -0.05 7.64 0.03
CA LEU A 54 -0.04 8.70 -0.98
C LEU A 54 -1.40 8.95 -1.60
N ALA A 55 -2.31 7.97 -1.58
CA ALA A 55 -3.67 8.15 -2.05
C ALA A 55 -4.31 9.24 -1.20
N LYS A 56 -4.56 10.40 -1.82
CA LYS A 56 -5.37 11.45 -1.24
C LYS A 56 -6.74 10.86 -0.97
N GLN A 57 -7.04 10.64 0.30
CA GLN A 57 -8.38 10.28 0.72
C GLN A 57 -9.26 11.50 0.46
N MET A 58 -10.27 11.35 -0.39
CA MET A 58 -11.33 12.36 -0.49
C MET A 58 -12.10 12.33 0.82
N ILE A 59 -11.85 13.33 1.66
CA ILE A 59 -12.58 13.54 2.91
C ILE A 59 -13.69 14.53 2.60
N MET A 60 -14.94 14.11 2.79
CA MET A 60 -16.08 15.01 2.72
C MET A 60 -16.02 15.94 3.93
N PHE A 61 -15.97 17.25 3.69
CA PHE A 61 -16.04 18.25 4.73
C PHE A 61 -17.29 19.10 4.52
N THR A 62 -18.06 19.30 5.59
CA THR A 62 -19.28 20.11 5.55
C THR A 62 -18.99 21.49 6.12
N ILE A 63 -19.24 22.53 5.33
CA ILE A 63 -19.20 23.90 5.82
C ILE A 63 -20.62 24.31 6.19
N ASN A 64 -20.84 24.60 7.46
CA ASN A 64 -22.12 25.11 7.93
C ASN A 64 -22.16 26.62 7.70
N TRP A 65 -23.21 27.11 7.05
CA TRP A 65 -23.46 28.54 6.81
C TRP A 65 -22.31 29.26 6.07
N PRO A 66 -21.94 28.83 4.86
CA PRO A 66 -20.90 29.50 4.08
C PRO A 66 -21.31 30.95 3.75
N SER A 67 -20.36 31.88 3.75
CA SER A 67 -20.60 33.20 3.15
C SER A 67 -20.69 33.08 1.63
N ILE A 68 -21.27 34.08 0.96
CA ILE A 68 -21.38 34.08 -0.51
C ILE A 68 -19.99 33.97 -1.18
N PHE A 69 -18.97 34.57 -0.58
CA PHE A 69 -17.60 34.55 -1.07
C PHE A 69 -16.94 33.19 -0.89
N ASP A 70 -17.25 32.48 0.21
CA ASP A 70 -16.75 31.12 0.43
C ASP A 70 -17.39 30.15 -0.56
N TYR A 71 -18.69 30.31 -0.82
CA TYR A 71 -19.41 29.52 -1.82
C TYR A 71 -18.84 29.71 -3.23
N GLU A 72 -18.61 30.95 -3.67
CA GLU A 72 -18.00 31.25 -4.96
C GLU A 72 -16.60 30.63 -5.10
N LYS A 73 -15.77 30.72 -4.06
CA LYS A 73 -14.45 30.09 -4.05
C LYS A 73 -14.51 28.58 -4.17
N LEU A 74 -15.45 27.93 -3.48
CA LEU A 74 -15.59 26.48 -3.50
C LEU A 74 -16.03 25.98 -4.88
N ILE A 75 -16.99 26.67 -5.52
CA ILE A 75 -17.42 26.32 -6.89
C ILE A 75 -16.31 26.51 -7.91
N ILE A 76 -15.52 27.58 -7.79
CA ILE A 76 -14.40 27.81 -8.70
C ILE A 76 -13.28 26.78 -8.48
N ALA A 77 -13.07 26.35 -7.24
CA ALA A 77 -12.06 25.36 -6.89
C ALA A 77 -12.47 23.91 -7.22
N ASP A 78 -13.77 23.61 -7.26
CA ASP A 78 -14.31 22.29 -7.58
C ASP A 78 -14.63 22.17 -9.08
N SER A 79 -13.67 21.66 -9.86
CA SER A 79 -13.86 21.44 -11.31
C SER A 79 -14.79 20.27 -11.64
N ASP A 80 -15.03 19.37 -10.68
CA ASP A 80 -15.64 18.07 -10.90
C ASP A 80 -17.09 17.98 -10.38
N SER A 81 -17.70 19.10 -9.95
CA SER A 81 -19.08 19.18 -9.48
C SER A 81 -19.43 18.17 -8.37
N THR A 82 -18.51 18.00 -7.42
CA THR A 82 -18.64 17.08 -6.29
C THR A 82 -19.29 17.72 -5.06
N ILE A 83 -19.53 19.04 -5.10
CA ILE A 83 -20.23 19.78 -4.03
C ILE A 83 -21.74 19.47 -4.04
N ASP A 84 -22.24 18.87 -2.96
CA ASP A 84 -23.67 18.74 -2.68
C ASP A 84 -24.12 19.85 -1.73
N CYS A 85 -25.19 20.56 -2.11
CA CYS A 85 -25.77 21.66 -1.34
C CYS A 85 -27.24 21.36 -1.03
N PRO A 86 -27.52 20.61 0.05
CA PRO A 86 -28.89 20.40 0.49
C PRO A 86 -29.45 21.75 0.94
N CYS A 87 -30.46 22.25 0.23
CA CYS A 87 -31.19 23.44 0.64
C CYS A 87 -31.83 23.17 2.01
N SER A 88 -31.51 24.00 3.01
CA SER A 88 -32.36 24.06 4.19
C SER A 88 -33.62 24.83 3.81
N TYR A 89 -34.76 24.14 3.82
CA TYR A 89 -36.05 24.80 3.76
C TYR A 89 -36.17 25.65 5.03
N ILE A 90 -36.14 26.97 4.85
CA ILE A 90 -36.53 27.95 5.86
C ILE A 90 -38.05 28.08 5.83
#